data_AF-A0A1A8G5M9-F1
#
_entry.id   AF-A0A1A8G5M9-F1
#
_cell.length_a   1.000
_cell.length_b   1.000
_cell.length_c   1.000
_cell.angle_alpha   90.00
_cell.angle_beta   90.00
_cell.angle_gamma   90.00
#
_symmetry.space_group_name_H-M   'P 1'
#
loop_
_entity.id
_entity.type
_entity.pdbx_description
1 polymer ?
#
loop_
_entity_poly.entity_id
_entity_poly.type
_entity_poly.pdbx_seq_one_letter_code
_entity_poly.pdbx_strand_id
1 'polypeptide(L)' 'VGGSEAKPHSRPYMVFLEKIMEDGGKKCCGGFLLSEDFMMTAAHCQAKDYTAWVGVHDAKTRDSDESVQKIFVEEAFPHP' A
#
# COMPACT_ATOMS: atom_id res chain seq x y z
N VAL A 1 15.27 -8.00 -8.39
CA VAL A 1 15.31 -8.42 -9.81
C VAL A 1 15.74 -9.88 -9.84
N GLY A 2 15.03 -10.76 -10.56
CA GLY A 2 15.29 -12.21 -10.57
C GLY A 2 14.36 -13.08 -9.71
N GLY A 3 13.22 -12.55 -9.25
CA GLY A 3 12.20 -13.33 -8.55
C GLY A 3 11.12 -13.88 -9.48
N SER A 4 10.13 -14.55 -8.90
CA SER A 4 8.90 -15.01 -9.56
C SER A 4 7.67 -14.41 -8.89
N GLU A 5 6.51 -14.55 -9.52
CA GLU A 5 5.23 -14.24 -8.91
C GLU A 5 5.05 -15.01 -7.59
N ALA A 6 4.55 -14.31 -6.56
CA ALA A 6 4.23 -14.93 -5.28
C ALA A 6 2.92 -15.71 -5.41
N LYS A 7 2.79 -16.83 -4.68
CA LYS A 7 1.51 -17.56 -4.64
C LYS A 7 0.39 -16.61 -4.17
N PRO A 8 -0.79 -16.60 -4.83
CA PRO A 8 -1.93 -15.79 -4.41
C PRO A 8 -2.20 -15.88 -2.91
N HIS A 9 -2.41 -14.74 -2.26
CA HIS A 9 -2.72 -14.58 -0.84
C HIS A 9 -1.70 -15.18 0.15
N SER A 10 -0.50 -15.59 -0.29
CA SER A 10 0.55 -16.12 0.59
C SER A 10 1.28 -15.07 1.42
N ARG A 11 0.98 -13.78 1.18
CA ARG A 11 1.55 -12.61 1.85
C ARG A 11 0.41 -11.64 2.22
N PRO A 12 -0.55 -12.06 3.06
CA PRO A 12 -1.78 -11.30 3.31
C PRO A 12 -1.55 -9.95 3.98
N TYR A 13 -0.38 -9.77 4.61
CA TYR A 13 0.02 -8.53 5.27
C TYR A 13 0.56 -7.46 4.30
N MET A 14 0.80 -7.76 3.02
CA MET A 14 1.36 -6.80 2.08
C MET A 14 0.36 -5.69 1.75
N VAL A 15 0.84 -4.45 1.73
CA VAL A 15 0.07 -3.26 1.38
C VAL A 15 0.64 -2.64 0.13
N PHE A 16 -0.23 -2.37 -0.84
CA PHE A 16 0.07 -1.48 -1.96
C PHE A 16 -0.34 -0.06 -1.57
N LEU A 17 0.64 0.83 -1.45
CA LEU A 17 0.42 2.19 -0.98
C LEU A 17 0.44 3.15 -2.17
N GLU A 18 -0.74 3.62 -2.60
CA GLU A 18 -0.85 4.74 -3.54
C GLU A 18 -0.63 6.05 -2.79
N LYS A 19 0.14 6.95 -3.40
CA LYS A 19 0.57 8.22 -2.83
C LYS A 19 0.19 9.36 -3.75
N ILE A 20 -0.40 10.41 -3.19
CA ILE A 20 -0.64 11.67 -3.90
C ILE A 20 0.41 12.67 -3.40
N MET A 21 1.26 13.14 -4.30
CA MET A 21 2.31 14.11 -4.01
C MET A 21 1.74 15.54 -4.00
N GLU A 22 2.51 16.50 -3.49
CA GLU A 22 2.12 17.92 -3.44
C GLU A 22 1.74 18.52 -4.82
N ASP A 23 2.41 18.05 -5.89
CA ASP A 23 2.13 18.46 -7.27
C ASP A 23 0.89 17.76 -7.88
N GLY A 24 0.16 16.97 -7.09
CA GLY A 24 -0.96 16.15 -7.53
C GLY A 24 -0.54 14.87 -8.26
N GLY A 25 0.77 14.64 -8.44
CA GLY A 25 1.32 13.45 -9.06
C GLY A 25 1.08 12.20 -8.22
N LYS A 26 0.75 11.09 -8.88
CA LYS A 26 0.57 9.79 -8.21
C LYS A 26 1.87 8.99 -8.22
N LYS A 27 2.26 8.46 -7.07
CA LYS A 27 3.38 7.52 -6.91
C LYS A 27 2.93 6.33 -6.08
N CYS A 28 3.74 5.29 -6.02
CA CYS A 28 3.44 4.10 -5.23
C CYS A 28 4.62 3.72 -4.35
N CYS A 29 4.31 3.09 -3.21
CA CYS A 29 5.25 2.42 -2.33
C CYS A 29 4.68 1.06 -1.90
N GLY A 30 5.52 0.25 -1.28
CA GLY A 30 5.06 -0.93 -0.52
C GLY A 30 4.93 -0.60 0.97
N GLY A 31 4.12 -1.40 1.66
CA GLY A 31 4.05 -1.42 3.12
C GLY A 31 3.62 -2.80 3.61
N PHE A 32 3.45 -2.93 4.92
CA PHE A 32 2.87 -4.11 5.52
C PHE A 32 2.03 -3.79 6.76
N LEU A 33 0.97 -4.57 6.97
CA LEU A 33 0.11 -4.49 8.15
C LEU A 33 0.87 -4.95 9.40
N LEU A 34 0.81 -4.13 10.45
CA LEU A 34 1.25 -4.46 11.81
C LEU A 34 0.07 -4.92 12.67
N SER A 35 -1.08 -4.27 12.48
CA SER A 35 -2.37 -4.58 13.11
C SER A 35 -3.50 -4.15 12.17
N GLU A 36 -4.74 -4.21 12.65
CA GLU A 36 -5.93 -3.78 11.90
C GLU A 36 -5.84 -2.31 11.46
N ASP A 37 -5.42 -1.42 12.38
CA ASP A 37 -5.38 0.02 12.13
C ASP A 37 -4.00 0.59 11.75
N PHE A 38 -2.93 -0.22 11.82
CA PHE A 38 -1.57 0.25 11.60
C PHE A 38 -0.85 -0.54 10.52
N MET A 39 -0.24 0.19 9.59
CA MET A 39 0.73 -0.33 8.64
C MET A 39 2.08 0.37 8.80
N MET A 40 3.15 -0.30 8.37
CA MET A 40 4.47 0.29 8.29
C MET A 40 4.94 0.39 6.84
N THR A 41 5.56 1.52 6.52
CA THR A 41 6.26 1.77 5.25
C THR A 41 7.57 2.52 5.55
N ALA A 42 8.39 2.76 4.53
CA ALA A 42 9.63 3.50 4.70
C ALA A 42 9.38 5.00 4.84
N ALA A 43 10.19 5.70 5.64
CA ALA A 43 10.06 7.16 5.84
C ALA A 43 10.12 7.97 4.53
N HIS A 44 10.94 7.55 3.56
CA HIS A 44 11.04 8.22 2.26
C HIS A 44 9.77 8.08 1.40
N CYS A 45 8.80 7.26 1.82
CA CYS A 45 7.52 7.16 1.14
C CYS A 45 6.57 8.31 1.48
N GLN A 46 6.97 9.31 2.26
CA GLN A 46 6.13 10.43 2.62
C GLN A 46 5.51 11.15 1.39
N ALA A 47 4.25 11.55 1.54
CA ALA A 47 3.41 12.19 0.54
C ALA A 47 2.30 13.02 1.22
N LYS A 48 1.53 13.77 0.43
CA LYS A 48 0.44 14.62 0.92
C LYS A 48 -0.74 13.78 1.42
N ASP A 49 -1.20 12.87 0.57
CA ASP A 49 -2.28 11.93 0.88
C ASP A 49 -1.88 10.50 0.51
N TYR A 50 -2.49 9.51 1.17
CA TYR A 50 -2.26 8.10 0.86
C TYR A 50 -3.57 7.33 0.76
N THR A 51 -3.52 6.29 -0.06
CA THR A 51 -4.54 5.24 -0.10
C THR A 51 -3.85 3.89 0.02
N ALA A 52 -4.16 3.17 1.09
CA ALA A 52 -3.71 1.81 1.31
C ALA A 52 -4.66 0.82 0.65
N TRP A 53 -4.11 -0.09 -0.15
CA TRP A 53 -4.82 -1.20 -0.74
C TRP A 53 -4.32 -2.50 -0.13
N VAL A 54 -5.22 -3.23 0.53
CA VAL A 54 -4.90 -4.50 1.22
C VAL A 54 -5.59 -5.67 0.52
N GLY A 55 -4.97 -6.86 0.60
CA GLY A 55 -5.46 -8.05 -0.10
C GLY A 55 -5.08 -8.12 -1.58
N VAL A 56 -4.31 -7.16 -2.10
CA VAL A 56 -3.93 -7.08 -3.51
C VAL A 56 -2.97 -8.19 -3.91
N HIS A 57 -3.35 -8.98 -4.93
CA HIS A 57 -2.44 -9.91 -5.60
C HIS A 57 -1.90 -9.33 -6.93
N ASP A 58 -2.78 -8.82 -7.79
CA ASP A 58 -2.41 -8.10 -9.02
C ASP A 58 -2.85 -6.62 -8.92
N ALA A 59 -1.86 -5.72 -8.95
CA ALA A 59 -2.08 -4.28 -8.83
C ALA A 59 -2.86 -3.68 -10.01
N LYS A 60 -2.93 -4.36 -11.17
CA LYS A 60 -3.67 -3.92 -12.35
C LYS A 60 -5.16 -4.18 -12.24
N THR A 61 -5.56 -5.20 -11.48
CA THR A 61 -6.96 -5.61 -11.31
C THR A 61 -7.53 -5.23 -9.96
N ARG A 62 -6.76 -4.53 -9.11
CA ARG A 62 -7.12 -4.17 -7.73
C ARG A 62 -8.48 -3.47 -7.60
N ASP A 63 -8.86 -2.66 -8.59
CA ASP A 63 -10.10 -1.88 -8.56
C ASP A 63 -11.34 -2.74 -8.88
N SER A 64 -11.14 -3.90 -9.53
CA SER A 64 -12.20 -4.85 -9.89
C SER A 64 -12.22 -6.11 -9.01
N ASP A 65 -11.24 -6.26 -8.13
CA ASP A 65 -11.14 -7.41 -7.21
C ASP A 65 -11.93 -7.12 -5.94
N GLU A 66 -13.05 -7.82 -5.74
CA GLU A 66 -13.95 -7.64 -4.60
C GLU A 66 -13.31 -8.01 -3.24
N SER A 67 -12.21 -8.76 -3.24
CA SER A 67 -11.48 -9.10 -2.02
C SER A 67 -10.52 -8.00 -1.55
N VAL A 68 -10.26 -7.00 -2.41
CA VAL A 68 -9.37 -5.89 -2.12
C VAL A 68 -10.11 -4.80 -1.35
N GLN A 69 -9.50 -4.31 -0.27
CA GLN A 69 -10.03 -3.17 0.47
C GLN A 69 -9.19 -1.93 0.19
N LYS A 70 -9.90 -0.82 0.00
CA LYS A 70 -9.33 0.52 -0.23
C LYS A 70 -9.53 1.37 1.02
N ILE A 71 -8.44 1.76 1.66
CA ILE A 71 -8.45 2.47 2.94
C ILE A 71 -7.72 3.81 2.77
N PHE A 72 -8.35 4.90 3.22
CA PHE A 72 -7.69 6.20 3.29
C PHE A 72 -6.87 6.28 4.58
N VAL A 73 -5.62 6.70 4.47
CA VAL A 73 -4.73 6.83 5.63
C VAL A 73 -5.05 8.15 6.32
N GLU A 74 -5.35 8.09 7.62
CA GLU A 74 -5.68 9.27 8.41
C GLU A 74 -4.44 10.08 8.77
N GLU A 75 -3.37 9.42 9.20
CA GLU A 75 -2.15 10.09 9.67
C GLU A 75 -0.90 9.26 9.37
N ALA A 76 0.23 9.94 9.19
CA ALA A 76 1.54 9.34 8.99
C ALA A 76 2.49 9.76 10.13
N PHE A 77 3.17 8.78 10.73
CA PHE A 77 4.11 8.98 11.83
C PHE A 77 5.55 8.67 11.38
N PRO A 78 6.23 9.57 10.65
CA PRO A 78 7.62 9.36 10.28
C PRO A 78 8.52 9.38 11.51
N HIS A 79 9.60 8.59 11.47
CA HIS A 79 10.62 8.65 12.52
C HIS A 79 11.27 10.05 12.55
N PRO A 80 11.57 10.62 13.74
CA PRO A 80 12.30 11.88 13.90
C PRO A 80 13.65 11.95 13.18
#